data_AF-A0A535XPG7-F1
#
_entry.id   AF-A0A535XPG7-F1
#
_cell.length_a   1.000
_cell.length_b   1.000
_cell.length_c   1.000
_cell.angle_alpha   90.00
_cell.angle_beta   90.00
_cell.angle_gamma   90.00
#
_symmetry.space_group_name_H-M   'P 1'
#
loop_
_entity.id
_entity.type
_entity.pdbx_description
1 polymer ?
#
loop_
_entity_poly.entity_id
_entity_poly.type
_entity_poly.pdbx_seq_one_letter_code
_entity_poly.pdbx_strand_id
1 'polypeptide(L)'
;MKLPRILEPLRHRDFRLLWTGQTVSSLGNSFNFVAIPFQILALGGGALELGLTAAIGSATTLVALLISGAIVDRVPRRTVILTSDLASGFVVSIVAVHRSASSTSTRHRRSSGSPSRFSDRR
;
A
#
# COMPACT_ATOMS: atom_id res chain seq x y z
N MET A 1 26.45 14.49 25.38
CA MET A 1 26.59 13.06 25.02
C MET A 1 26.82 12.96 23.52
N LYS A 2 27.96 12.41 23.08
CA LYS A 2 28.26 12.23 21.64
C LYS A 2 27.37 11.10 21.12
N LEU A 3 26.49 11.40 20.18
CA LEU A 3 25.69 10.37 19.51
C LEU A 3 26.63 9.40 18.77
N PRO A 4 26.33 8.09 18.73
CA PRO A 4 27.09 7.14 17.94
C PRO A 4 27.16 7.62 16.48
N ARG A 5 28.32 7.50 15.84
CA ARG A 5 28.60 7.97 14.46
C ARG A 5 27.58 7.46 13.43
N ILE A 6 26.89 6.36 13.71
CA ILE A 6 25.80 5.78 12.91
C ILE A 6 24.51 6.60 12.92
N LEU A 7 24.22 7.34 14.00
CA LEU A 7 23.02 8.19 14.11
C LEU A 7 23.28 9.64 13.65
N GLU A 8 24.49 9.94 13.22
CA GLU A 8 24.88 11.27 12.75
C GLU A 8 24.02 11.76 11.56
N PRO A 9 23.67 10.91 10.56
CA PRO A 9 22.78 11.31 9.46
C PRO A 9 21.35 11.68 9.90
N LEU A 10 20.83 11.05 10.96
CA LEU A 10 19.48 11.29 11.50
C LEU A 10 19.33 12.66 12.18
N ARG A 11 20.43 13.38 12.38
CA ARG A 11 20.41 14.76 12.90
C ARG A 11 19.89 15.75 11.86
N HIS A 12 20.06 15.47 10.57
CA HIS A 12 19.53 16.32 9.51
C HIS A 12 18.02 16.08 9.35
N ARG A 13 17.23 17.17 9.44
CA ARG A 13 15.76 17.09 9.40
C ARG A 13 15.25 16.42 8.13
N ASP A 14 15.80 16.79 6.99
CA ASP A 14 15.38 16.26 5.69
C ASP A 14 15.70 14.76 5.57
N PHE A 15 16.89 14.34 6.02
CA PHE A 15 17.25 12.93 6.05
C PHE A 15 16.33 12.13 6.99
N ARG A 16 15.97 12.68 8.15
CA ARG A 16 15.05 12.01 9.08
C ARG A 16 13.64 11.86 8.51
N LEU A 17 13.13 12.87 7.80
CA LEU A 17 11.84 12.79 7.11
C LEU A 17 11.86 11.74 5.99
N LEU A 18 12.92 11.74 5.16
CA LEU A 18 13.11 10.73 4.13
C LEU A 18 13.22 9.33 4.74
N TRP A 19 14.04 9.15 5.77
CA TRP A 19 14.27 7.84 6.39
C TRP A 19 13.00 7.27 7.04
N THR A 20 12.24 8.09 7.76
CA THR A 20 10.96 7.68 8.36
C THR A 20 9.91 7.39 7.29
N GLY A 21 9.77 8.26 6.29
CA GLY A 21 8.88 8.04 5.16
C GLY A 21 9.19 6.76 4.39
N GLN A 22 10.46 6.52 4.05
CA GLN A 22 10.88 5.32 3.34
C GLN A 22 10.67 4.07 4.20
N THR A 23 10.94 4.13 5.51
CA THR A 23 10.71 3.00 6.42
C THR A 23 9.23 2.64 6.51
N VAL A 24 8.35 3.63 6.69
CA VAL A 24 6.90 3.41 6.74
C VAL A 24 6.37 2.87 5.41
N SER A 25 6.84 3.42 4.28
CA SER A 25 6.47 2.93 2.94
C SER A 25 6.92 1.48 2.72
N SER A 26 8.16 1.15 3.06
CA SER A 26 8.69 -0.21 2.94
C SER A 26 7.92 -1.21 3.81
N LEU A 27 7.55 -0.80 5.02
CA LEU A 27 6.70 -1.61 5.90
C LEU A 27 5.31 -1.83 5.30
N GLY A 28 4.69 -0.78 4.76
CA GLY A 28 3.42 -0.89 4.04
C GLY A 28 3.50 -1.83 2.83
N ASN A 29 4.63 -1.83 2.13
CA ASN A 29 4.89 -2.73 1.01
C ASN A 29 4.94 -4.20 1.46
N SER A 30 5.60 -4.48 2.59
CA SER A 30 5.61 -5.83 3.18
C SER A 30 4.22 -6.30 3.58
N PHE A 31 3.39 -5.41 4.14
CA PHE A 31 2.00 -5.75 4.44
C PHE A 31 1.19 -6.05 3.18
N ASN A 32 1.32 -5.24 2.12
CA ASN A 32 0.64 -5.48 0.85
C ASN A 32 1.01 -6.84 0.24
N PHE A 33 2.28 -7.24 0.33
CA PHE A 33 2.76 -8.52 -0.18
C PHE A 33 2.01 -9.72 0.44
N VAL A 34 1.61 -9.61 1.71
CA VAL A 34 0.83 -10.64 2.40
C VAL A 34 -0.67 -10.41 2.20
N ALA A 35 -1.14 -9.17 2.22
CA ALA A 35 -2.57 -8.85 2.14
C ALA A 35 -3.20 -9.25 0.79
N ILE A 36 -2.48 -9.09 -0.32
CA ILE A 36 -3.01 -9.40 -1.66
C ILE A 36 -3.38 -10.89 -1.82
N PRO A 37 -2.50 -11.85 -1.49
CA PRO A 37 -2.86 -13.27 -1.54
C PRO A 37 -4.07 -13.63 -0.67
N PHE A 38 -4.14 -13.09 0.55
CA PHE A 38 -5.29 -13.31 1.45
C PHE A 38 -6.58 -12.70 0.90
N GLN A 39 -6.49 -11.53 0.25
CA GLN A 39 -7.64 -10.90 -0.39
C GLN A 39 -8.17 -11.74 -1.56
N ILE A 40 -7.30 -12.30 -2.38
CA ILE A 40 -7.67 -13.18 -3.50
C ILE A 40 -8.39 -14.42 -2.95
N LEU A 41 -7.82 -15.04 -1.92
CA LEU A 41 -8.42 -16.22 -1.28
C LEU A 41 -9.79 -15.89 -0.65
N ALA A 42 -9.94 -14.72 -0.02
CA ALA A 42 -11.20 -14.25 0.55
C ALA A 42 -12.30 -14.01 -0.49
N LEU A 43 -11.93 -13.71 -1.73
CA LEU A 43 -12.85 -13.57 -2.87
C LEU A 43 -13.21 -14.92 -3.53
N GLY A 44 -12.71 -16.04 -3.01
CA GLY A 44 -12.91 -17.39 -3.56
C GLY A 44 -11.86 -17.79 -4.60
N GLY A 45 -10.77 -17.04 -4.70
CA GLY A 45 -9.72 -17.26 -5.67
C GLY A 45 -8.83 -18.46 -5.39
N GLY A 46 -8.32 -19.08 -6.45
CA GLY A 46 -7.48 -20.28 -6.40
C GLY A 46 -5.99 -20.04 -6.71
N ALA A 47 -5.23 -21.14 -6.80
CA ALA A 47 -3.79 -21.10 -7.10
C ALA A 47 -3.46 -20.42 -8.45
N LEU A 48 -4.35 -20.55 -9.44
CA LEU A 48 -4.18 -19.93 -10.75
C LEU A 48 -4.20 -18.39 -10.66
N GLU A 49 -5.10 -17.82 -9.87
CA GLU A 49 -5.27 -16.37 -9.72
C GLU A 49 -4.12 -15.75 -8.92
N LEU A 50 -3.63 -16.47 -7.90
CA LEU A 50 -2.42 -16.10 -7.19
C LEU A 50 -1.20 -16.09 -8.14
N GLY A 51 -1.07 -17.13 -8.98
CA GLY A 51 -0.01 -17.24 -9.98
C GLY A 51 -0.06 -16.13 -11.03
N LEU A 52 -1.26 -15.83 -11.56
CA LEU A 52 -1.47 -14.72 -12.49
C LEU A 52 -1.12 -13.38 -11.87
N THR A 53 -1.54 -13.12 -10.64
CA THR A 53 -1.23 -11.87 -9.93
C THR A 53 0.27 -11.69 -9.75
N ALA A 54 0.97 -12.75 -9.35
CA ALA A 54 2.43 -12.73 -9.21
C ALA A 54 3.15 -12.54 -10.56
N ALA A 55 2.66 -13.19 -11.62
CA ALA A 55 3.21 -13.05 -12.97
C ALA A 55 3.04 -11.62 -13.50
N ILE A 56 1.85 -11.02 -13.35
CA ILE A 56 1.58 -9.64 -13.75
C ILE A 56 2.43 -8.66 -12.94
N GLY A 57 2.55 -8.88 -11.62
CA GLY A 57 3.41 -8.05 -10.77
C GLY A 57 4.88 -8.09 -11.18
N SER A 58 5.37 -9.29 -11.51
CA SER A 58 6.74 -9.50 -12.00
C SER A 58 6.96 -8.85 -13.36
N ALA A 59 6.04 -9.04 -14.31
CA ALA A 59 6.08 -8.42 -15.63
C ALA A 59 6.07 -6.88 -15.53
N THR A 60 5.21 -6.32 -14.67
CA THR A 60 5.15 -4.88 -14.41
C THR A 60 6.48 -4.37 -13.85
N THR A 61 7.08 -5.11 -12.92
CA THR A 61 8.40 -4.77 -12.35
C THR A 61 9.49 -4.81 -13.41
N LEU A 62 9.51 -5.82 -14.27
CA LEU A 62 10.49 -5.94 -15.37
C LEU A 62 10.36 -4.78 -16.36
N VAL A 63 9.14 -4.43 -16.76
CA VAL A 63 8.87 -3.30 -17.64
C VAL A 63 9.30 -1.99 -16.98
N ALA A 64 8.96 -1.80 -15.71
CA ALA A 64 9.37 -0.62 -14.94
C ALA A 64 10.89 -0.52 -14.81
N LEU A 65 11.60 -1.62 -14.55
CA LEU A 65 13.06 -1.67 -14.49
C LEU A 65 13.69 -1.33 -15.83
N LEU A 66 13.16 -1.87 -16.93
CA LEU A 66 13.67 -1.60 -18.27
C LEU A 66 13.51 -0.12 -18.65
N ILE A 67 12.32 0.44 -18.38
CA ILE A 67 12.01 1.84 -18.64
C ILE A 67 12.85 2.76 -17.74
N SER A 68 12.90 2.46 -16.44
CA SER A 68 13.65 3.28 -15.48
C SER A 68 15.16 3.21 -15.71
N GLY A 69 15.74 2.07 -16.08
CA GLY A 69 17.17 1.96 -16.40
C GLY A 69 17.57 2.89 -17.55
N ALA A 70 16.82 2.88 -18.65
CA ALA A 70 17.11 3.73 -19.81
C ALA A 70 16.94 5.23 -19.52
N ILE A 71 16.00 5.59 -18.62
CA ILE A 71 15.69 6.99 -18.27
C ILE A 71 16.68 7.52 -17.21
N VAL A 72 16.99 6.73 -16.17
CA VAL A 72 17.80 7.16 -15.03
C VAL A 72 19.26 7.42 -15.45
N ASP A 73 19.76 6.72 -16.45
CA ASP A 73 21.11 6.96 -16.98
C ASP A 73 21.26 8.35 -17.63
N ARG A 74 20.16 9.03 -17.96
CA ARG A 74 20.17 10.33 -18.66
C ARG A 74 19.70 11.50 -17.81
N VAL A 75 19.21 11.26 -16.60
CA VAL A 75 18.55 12.28 -15.77
C VAL A 75 19.37 12.54 -14.49
N PRO A 76 19.54 13.81 -14.07
CA PRO A 76 20.21 14.13 -12.81
C PRO A 76 19.58 13.41 -11.62
N ARG A 77 20.42 12.78 -10.78
CA ARG A 77 20.03 11.94 -9.63
C ARG A 77 19.01 12.60 -8.69
N ARG A 78 19.11 13.92 -8.51
CA ARG A 78 18.19 14.71 -7.66
C ARG A 78 16.76 14.76 -8.23
N THR A 79 16.62 14.86 -9.54
CA THR A 79 15.31 14.89 -10.21
C THR A 79 14.62 13.54 -10.11
N VAL A 80 15.36 12.44 -10.30
CA VAL A 80 14.82 11.06 -10.21
C VAL A 80 14.23 10.78 -8.83
N ILE A 81 14.93 11.17 -7.75
CA ILE A 81 14.46 10.96 -6.38
C ILE A 81 13.17 11.75 -6.13
N LEU A 82 13.17 13.05 -6.47
CA LEU A 82 12.00 13.91 -6.29
C LEU A 82 10.77 13.42 -7.09
N THR A 83 10.94 13.01 -8.34
CA THR A 83 9.83 12.55 -9.17
C THR A 83 9.28 11.22 -8.71
N SER A 84 10.14 10.31 -8.23
CA SER A 84 9.72 8.99 -7.75
C SER A 84 8.93 9.08 -6.44
N ASP A 85 9.36 9.94 -5.52
CA ASP A 85 8.65 10.18 -4.27
C ASP A 85 7.28 10.85 -4.52
N LEU A 86 7.21 11.83 -5.43
CA LEU A 86 5.95 12.46 -5.83
C LEU A 86 4.99 11.46 -6.50
N ALA A 87 5.50 10.62 -7.40
CA ALA A 87 4.69 9.59 -8.06
C ALA A 87 4.14 8.57 -7.05
N SER A 88 4.96 8.13 -6.10
CA SER A 88 4.54 7.20 -5.05
C SER A 88 3.45 7.80 -4.16
N GLY A 89 3.64 9.05 -3.72
CA GLY A 89 2.62 9.77 -2.93
C GLY A 89 1.31 9.94 -3.70
N PHE A 90 1.39 10.23 -5.00
CA PHE A 90 0.22 10.37 -5.86
C PHE A 90 -0.57 9.06 -5.99
N VAL A 91 0.10 7.94 -6.27
CA VAL A 91 -0.56 6.63 -6.37
C VAL A 91 -1.24 6.24 -5.05
N VAL A 92 -0.57 6.42 -3.91
CA VAL A 92 -1.15 6.15 -2.60
C VAL A 92 -2.36 7.04 -2.33
N SER A 93 -2.30 8.33 -2.69
CA SER A 93 -3.42 9.25 -2.51
C SER A 93 -4.65 8.84 -3.34
N ILE A 94 -4.47 8.37 -4.57
CA ILE A 94 -5.56 7.86 -5.42
C ILE A 94 -6.23 6.65 -4.77
N VAL A 95 -5.43 5.68 -4.30
CA VAL A 95 -5.97 4.48 -3.65
C VAL A 95 -6.74 4.85 -2.37
N ALA A 96 -6.22 5.80 -1.57
CA ALA A 96 -6.88 6.29 -0.38
C ALA A 96 -8.23 7.00 -0.69
N VAL A 97 -8.25 7.85 -1.72
CA VAL A 97 -9.47 8.51 -2.18
C VAL A 97 -10.51 7.49 -2.64
N HIS A 98 -10.11 6.50 -3.44
CA HIS A 98 -11.01 5.44 -3.89
C HIS A 98 -11.59 4.64 -2.71
N ARG A 99 -10.76 4.31 -1.71
CA ARG A 99 -11.19 3.61 -0.48
C ARG A 99 -12.11 4.46 0.40
N SER A 100 -11.97 5.79 0.39
CA SER A 100 -12.86 6.67 1.17
C SER A 100 -14.29 6.70 0.62
N ALA A 101 -14.47 6.42 -0.69
CA ALA A 101 -15.78 6.38 -1.32
C ALA A 101 -16.64 5.18 -0.87
N SER A 102 -16.03 4.11 -0.33
CA SER A 102 -16.77 2.93 0.16
C SER A 102 -17.21 3.04 1.62
N SER A 103 -16.73 4.05 2.37
CA SER A 103 -17.02 4.20 3.81
C SER A 103 -18.40 4.79 4.12
N THR A 104 -19.10 5.38 3.15
CA THR A 104 -20.31 6.17 3.44
C THR A 104 -21.61 5.36 3.39
N SER A 105 -21.60 4.12 2.88
CA SER A 105 -22.84 3.37 2.58
C SER A 105 -23.02 2.03 3.31
N THR A 106 -22.55 1.88 4.56
CA THR A 106 -22.79 0.62 5.32
C THR A 106 -23.29 0.81 6.75
N ARG A 107 -23.67 2.04 7.13
CA ARG A 107 -24.18 2.31 8.50
C ARG A 107 -25.67 2.03 8.69
N HIS A 108 -26.44 1.71 7.65
CA HIS A 108 -27.90 1.83 7.74
C HIS A 108 -28.75 0.55 7.59
N ARG A 109 -28.19 -0.67 7.60
CA ARG A 109 -29.04 -1.87 7.46
C ARG A 109 -28.67 -3.09 8.30
N ARG A 110 -28.16 -2.86 9.52
CA ARG A 110 -28.01 -3.90 10.57
C ARG A 110 -28.82 -3.54 11.83
N SER A 111 -30.11 -3.27 11.67
CA SER A 111 -31.02 -3.16 12.84
C SER A 111 -32.46 -3.60 12.59
N SER A 112 -32.74 -4.43 11.58
CA SER A 112 -34.05 -5.09 11.44
C SER A 112 -33.90 -6.60 11.61
N GLY A 113 -33.71 -7.02 12.85
CA GLY A 113 -33.58 -8.43 13.21
C GLY A 113 -33.72 -8.64 14.70
N SER A 114 -34.83 -8.20 15.28
CA SER A 114 -35.26 -8.66 16.60
C SER A 114 -36.50 -9.54 16.44
N PRO A 115 -36.39 -10.87 16.61
CA PRO A 115 -37.54 -11.76 16.65
C PRO A 115 -38.21 -11.62 18.02
N SER A 116 -39.02 -10.57 18.17
CA SER A 116 -39.99 -10.48 19.26
C SER A 116 -41.28 -11.13 18.80
N ARG A 117 -41.49 -12.39 19.17
CA ARG A 117 -42.80 -12.94 19.57
C ARG A 117 -42.64 -14.41 19.95
N PHE A 118 -42.02 -14.57 21.12
CA PHE A 118 -42.32 -15.68 22.00
C PHE A 118 -43.70 -15.40 22.61
N SER A 119 -44.73 -15.53 21.77
CA SER A 119 -46.13 -15.77 22.15
C SER A 119 -46.39 -17.18 21.62
N ASP A 120 -46.92 -18.13 22.33
CA ASP A 120 -47.81 -18.04 23.48
C ASP A 120 -47.71 -19.42 24.15
N ARG A 121 -47.53 -19.41 25.47
CA ARG A 121 -47.77 -20.59 26.29
C ARG A 121 -49.28 -20.63 26.48
N ARG A 122 -49.98 -21.52 25.79
CA ARG A 122 -51.15 -22.25 26.29
C ARG A 122 -51.65 -23.27 25.28
#